data_AF-A0A2E1IZ12-F1
#
_entry.id   AF-A0A2E1IZ12-F1
#
_cell.length_a   1.000
_cell.length_b   1.000
_cell.length_c   1.000
_cell.angle_alpha   90.00
_cell.angle_beta   90.00
_cell.angle_gamma   90.00
#
_symmetry.space_group_name_H-M   'P 1'
#
loop_
_entity.id
_entity.type
_entity.pdbx_description
1 polymer ?
#
loop_
_entity_poly.entity_id
_entity_poly.type
_entity_poly.pdbx_seq_one_letter_code
_entity_poly.pdbx_strand_id
1 'polypeptide(L)' 'MKKAFETVTSFINDVTGLLQGLVVLGIVVGILFNDYFGVITAIGDLMAKFGDAGFAGLLSLMLIVFWYNKN' A
#
# COMPACT_ATOMS: atom_id res chain seq x y z
N MET A 1 -0.44 -3.01 -29.78
CA MET A 1 -1.16 -3.09 -28.49
C MET A 1 -0.25 -3.48 -27.32
N LYS A 2 0.40 -4.66 -27.30
CA LYS A 2 1.33 -5.04 -26.20
C LYS A 2 2.40 -3.99 -25.87
N LYS A 3 3.11 -3.47 -26.88
CA LYS A 3 4.12 -2.41 -26.69
C LYS A 3 3.56 -1.13 -26.04
N ALA A 4 2.33 -0.74 -26.37
CA ALA A 4 1.72 0.46 -25.78
C ALA A 4 1.40 0.24 -24.30
N PHE A 5 0.91 -0.94 -23.92
CA PHE A 5 0.71 -1.32 -22.53
C PHE A 5 2.04 -1.44 -21.77
N GLU A 6 3.08 -1.99 -22.39
CA GLU A 6 4.42 -2.08 -21.80
C GLU A 6 5.01 -0.69 -21.51
N THR A 7 4.88 0.26 -22.44
CA THR A 7 5.34 1.64 -22.22
C THR A 7 4.58 2.33 -21.09
N VAL A 8 3.26 2.17 -21.04
CA VAL A 8 2.43 2.77 -19.97
C VAL A 8 2.78 2.15 -18.61
N THR A 9 2.91 0.83 -18.52
CA THR A 9 3.32 0.15 -17.29
C THR A 9 4.71 0.59 -16.84
N SER A 10 5.67 0.71 -17.76
CA SER A 10 7.01 1.22 -17.44
C SER A 10 6.96 2.63 -16.87
N PHE A 11 6.21 3.53 -17.52
CA PHE A 11 6.05 4.90 -17.02
C PHE A 11 5.40 4.95 -15.63
N ILE A 12 4.36 4.17 -15.41
CA ILE A 12 3.73 4.05 -14.09
C ILE A 12 4.72 3.54 -13.06
N ASN A 13 5.55 2.55 -13.40
CA ASN A 13 6.56 2.01 -12.50
C ASN A 13 7.62 3.07 -12.16
N ASP A 14 8.10 3.81 -13.14
CA ASP A 14 9.10 4.87 -12.93
C ASP A 14 8.55 5.98 -12.04
N VAL A 15 7.33 6.45 -12.31
CA VAL A 15 6.64 7.45 -11.47
C VAL A 15 6.44 6.90 -10.05
N THR A 16 6.01 5.64 -9.92
CA THR A 16 5.82 4.99 -8.62
C THR A 16 7.14 4.90 -7.85
N GLY A 17 8.25 4.60 -8.52
CA GLY A 17 9.58 4.55 -7.92
C GLY A 17 10.03 5.92 -7.39
N LEU A 18 9.77 6.99 -8.14
CA LEU A 18 10.03 8.35 -7.67
C LEU A 18 9.19 8.71 -6.44
N LEU A 19 7.89 8.40 -6.47
CA LEU A 19 6.99 8.64 -5.33
C LEU A 19 7.43 7.84 -4.08
N GLN A 20 7.85 6.58 -4.24
CA GLN A 20 8.40 5.79 -3.15
C GLN A 20 9.67 6.43 -2.57
N GLY A 21 10.58 6.93 -3.40
CA GLY A 21 11.76 7.66 -2.96
C GLY A 21 11.42 8.90 -2.13
N LEU A 22 10.40 9.66 -2.56
CA LEU A 22 9.91 10.83 -1.81
C LEU A 22 9.28 10.44 -0.47
N VAL A 23 8.56 9.32 -0.40
CA VAL A 23 8.01 8.79 0.86
C VAL A 23 9.15 8.42 1.81
N VAL A 24 10.18 7.71 1.34
CA VAL A 24 11.34 7.34 2.17
C VAL A 24 12.06 8.59 2.70
N LEU A 25 12.27 9.59 1.84
CA LEU A 25 12.84 10.87 2.26
C LEU A 25 11.96 11.57 3.29
N GLY A 26 10.63 11.55 3.10
CA GLY A 26 9.66 12.08 4.05
C GLY A 26 9.71 11.39 5.41
N ILE A 27 9.92 10.07 5.46
CA ILE A 27 10.12 9.32 6.70
C ILE A 27 11.42 9.72 7.39
N VAL A 28 12.54 9.80 6.64
CA VAL A 28 13.85 10.19 7.20
C VAL A 28 13.78 11.60 7.79
N VAL A 29 13.20 12.55 7.05
CA VAL A 29 12.98 13.92 7.55
C VAL A 29 12.01 13.90 8.74
N GLY A 30 10.95 13.11 8.68
CA GLY A 30 9.98 12.98 9.77
C GLY A 30 10.61 12.49 11.08
N ILE A 31 11.53 11.52 11.01
CA ILE A 31 12.25 11.04 12.21
C ILE A 31 13.13 12.16 12.80
N LEU A 32 13.80 12.95 11.95
CA LEU A 32 14.73 13.99 12.39
C LEU A 32 14.04 15.28 12.84
N PHE A 33 12.86 15.59 12.29
CA PHE A 33 12.17 16.87 12.46
C PHE A 33 10.72 16.70 12.94
N ASN A 34 10.45 15.69 13.76
CA ASN A 34 9.15 15.46 14.42
C ASN A 34 7.95 15.42 13.44
N ASP A 35 8.04 14.55 12.43
CA ASP A 35 7.05 14.29 11.38
C ASP A 35 6.63 15.54 10.57
N TYR A 36 7.60 16.39 10.18
CA TYR A 36 7.34 17.65 9.46
C TYR A 36 6.44 17.54 8.22
N PHE A 37 6.55 16.47 7.45
CA PHE A 37 5.73 16.21 6.27
C PHE A 37 4.50 15.33 6.55
N GLY A 38 4.28 14.91 7.80
CA GLY A 38 3.14 14.08 8.22
C GLY A 38 3.13 12.67 7.64
N VAL A 39 4.26 12.20 7.07
CA VAL A 39 4.34 10.93 6.35
C VAL A 39 4.22 9.75 7.31
N ILE A 40 4.78 9.86 8.52
CA ILE A 40 4.73 8.78 9.50
C ILE A 40 3.29 8.61 10.00
N THR A 41 2.61 9.72 10.32
CA THR A 41 1.19 9.71 10.70
C THR A 41 0.30 9.19 9.58
N ALA A 42 0.51 9.62 8.34
CA ALA A 42 -0.27 9.17 7.19
C ALA A 42 -0.11 7.66 6.92
N ILE A 43 1.10 7.10 7.12
CA ILE A 43 1.32 5.66 7.05
C ILE A 43 0.58 4.95 8.19
N GLY A 44 0.59 5.49 9.40
CA GLY A 44 -0.18 4.98 10.54
C GLY A 44 -1.67 4.89 10.24
N ASP A 45 -2.26 5.96 9.70
CA ASP A 45 -3.67 6.01 9.31
C ASP A 45 -4.00 5.04 8.17
N LEU A 46 -3.10 4.89 7.18
CA LEU A 46 -3.23 3.89 6.12
C LEU A 46 -3.26 2.48 6.71
N MET A 47 -2.32 2.16 7.60
CA MET A 47 -2.23 0.86 8.26
C MET A 47 -3.44 0.58 9.14
N ALA A 48 -3.98 1.59 9.83
CA ALA A 48 -5.20 1.45 10.63
C ALA A 48 -6.42 1.05 9.78
N LYS A 49 -6.54 1.61 8.56
CA LYS A 49 -7.61 1.20 7.61
C LYS A 49 -7.45 -0.24 7.14
N PHE A 50 -6.23 -0.74 6.99
CA PHE A 50 -5.97 -2.14 6.71
C PHE A 50 -6.15 -3.05 7.93
N GLY A 51 -6.07 -2.52 9.16
CA GLY A 51 -6.34 -3.28 10.38
C GLY A 51 -7.76 -3.84 10.41
N ASP A 52 -8.75 -2.97 10.58
CA ASP A 52 -10.14 -3.40 10.75
C ASP A 52 -10.74 -3.98 9.46
N ALA A 53 -10.56 -3.29 8.33
CA ALA A 53 -11.12 -3.76 7.06
C ALA A 53 -10.34 -4.94 6.49
N GLY A 54 -9.02 -5.02 6.70
CA GLY A 54 -8.21 -6.14 6.24
C GLY A 54 -8.43 -7.40 7.06
N PHE A 55 -8.62 -7.29 8.39
CA PHE A 55 -9.00 -8.43 9.22
C PHE A 55 -10.38 -8.98 8.82
N ALA A 56 -11.36 -8.11 8.57
CA ALA A 56 -12.67 -8.53 8.04
C ALA A 56 -12.54 -9.19 6.66
N GLY A 57 -11.67 -8.68 5.79
CA GLY A 57 -11.35 -9.29 4.50
C GLY A 57 -10.76 -10.69 4.63
N LEU A 58 -9.78 -10.88 5.51
CA LEU A 58 -9.17 -12.19 5.76
C LEU A 58 -10.18 -13.17 6.38
N LEU A 59 -10.99 -12.73 7.34
CA LEU A 59 -12.05 -13.55 7.93
C LEU A 59 -13.08 -13.98 6.88
N SER A 60 -13.52 -13.07 6.01
CA SER A 60 -14.48 -13.40 4.96
C SER A 60 -13.93 -14.41 3.94
N LEU A 61 -12.66 -14.28 3.53
CA LEU A 61 -11.99 -15.28 2.70
C LEU A 61 -11.88 -16.64 3.40
N MET A 62 -11.54 -16.65 4.69
CA MET A 62 -11.43 -17.87 5.47
C MET A 62 -12.77 -18.61 5.56
N LEU A 63 -13.88 -17.90 5.74
CA LEU A 63 -15.23 -18.47 5.73
C LEU A 63 -15.59 -19.08 4.38
N ILE A 64 -15.25 -18.41 3.27
CA ILE A 64 -15.48 -18.95 1.92
C ILE A 64 -14.67 -20.23 1.70
N VAL A 65 -13.40 -20.25 2.10
CA VAL A 65 -12.52 -21.43 1.98
C VAL A 65 -13.02 -22.59 2.84
N PHE A 66 -13.44 -22.33 4.08
CA PHE A 66 -14.02 -23.36 4.94
C PHE A 66 -15.32 -23.94 4.39
N TRP A 67 -16.17 -23.11 3.80
CA TRP A 67 -17.41 -23.57 3.17
C TRP A 67 -17.13 -24.41 1.92
N TYR A 68 -16.12 -24.03 1.13
CA TYR A 68 -15.66 -24.81 -0.03
C TYR A 68 -15.13 -26.20 0.38
N ASN A 69 -14.31 -26.28 1.43
CA ASN A 69 -13.75 -27.56 1.93
C ASN A 69 -14.75 -28.47 2.66
N LYS A 70 -15.96 -27.99 2.97
CA LYS A 70 -17.00 -28.77 3.64
C LYS A 70 -17.88 -29.56 2.65
N ASN A 71 -17.82 -29.21 1.37
CA ASN A 71 -18.38 -29.98 0.25
C ASN A 71 -17.27 -30.78 -0.45
#